data_AF-A0A1G7ITF8-F1
#
_entry.id   AF-A0A1G7ITF8-F1
#
_cell.length_a   1.000
_cell.length_b   1.000
_cell.length_c   1.000
_cell.angle_alpha   90.00
_cell.angle_beta   90.00
_cell.angle_gamma   90.00
#
_symmetry.space_group_name_H-M   'P 1'
#
loop_
_entity.id
_entity.type
_entity.pdbx_description
1 polymer ?
#
loop_
_entity_poly.entity_id
_entity_poly.type
_entity_poly.pdbx_seq_one_letter_code
_entity_poly.pdbx_strand_id
1 'polypeptide(L)'
;MKGERQSTVEPVFGTLTQFMGLRKINTIGIAQANKLMHLSAIAYNLKKYLKFEQKRSKSVAGTRALKVLAKNILDRLFGCRVKHRKMPLHC
;
A
#
# COMPACT_ATOMS: atom_id res chain seq x y z
N MET A 1 -21.99 -5.41 -16.17
CA MET A 1 -22.10 -4.85 -14.81
C MET A 1 -22.15 -6.02 -13.82
N LYS A 2 -21.26 -6.01 -12.81
CA LYS A 2 -21.27 -7.01 -11.73
C LYS A 2 -22.57 -6.83 -10.93
N GLY A 3 -23.43 -7.85 -10.90
CA GLY A 3 -24.76 -7.74 -10.29
C GLY A 3 -24.69 -7.49 -8.78
N GLU A 4 -25.69 -6.81 -8.24
CA GLU A 4 -25.92 -6.48 -6.81
C GLU A 4 -25.72 -7.64 -5.81
N ARG A 5 -25.61 -8.89 -6.28
CA ARG A 5 -25.23 -10.05 -5.44
C ARG A 5 -23.73 -10.16 -5.19
N GLN A 6 -22.92 -9.37 -5.89
CA GLN A 6 -21.49 -9.17 -5.63
C GLN A 6 -21.21 -7.93 -4.77
N SER A 7 -22.22 -7.12 -4.44
CA SER A 7 -22.10 -5.96 -3.54
C SER A 7 -22.35 -6.32 -2.06
N THR A 8 -22.96 -7.46 -1.78
CA THR A 8 -22.85 -8.05 -0.44
C THR A 8 -21.50 -8.75 -0.35
N VAL A 9 -20.73 -8.35 0.66
CA VAL A 9 -19.44 -8.89 1.09
C VAL A 9 -19.28 -10.34 0.62
N GLU A 10 -18.18 -10.65 -0.08
CA GLU A 10 -17.76 -12.03 -0.42
C GLU A 10 -18.24 -12.98 0.67
N PRO A 11 -18.84 -14.15 0.36
CA PRO A 11 -19.43 -14.99 1.38
C PRO A 11 -18.31 -15.43 2.32
N VAL A 12 -18.07 -14.67 3.40
CA VAL A 12 -16.93 -14.86 4.29
C VAL A 12 -17.05 -16.26 4.86
N PHE A 13 -18.27 -16.69 5.17
CA PHE A 13 -18.60 -18.06 5.54
C PHE A 13 -18.31 -19.08 4.43
N GLY A 14 -18.61 -18.78 3.17
CA GLY A 14 -18.26 -19.63 2.03
C GLY A 14 -16.75 -19.80 1.87
N THR A 15 -15.98 -18.72 1.94
CA THR A 15 -14.52 -18.79 1.87
C THR A 15 -13.92 -19.53 3.06
N LEU A 16 -14.46 -19.28 4.26
CA LEU A 16 -14.03 -19.96 5.47
C LEU A 16 -14.27 -21.47 5.39
N THR A 17 -15.47 -21.88 4.95
CA THR A 17 -15.85 -23.31 4.88
C THR A 17 -15.15 -24.04 3.73
N GLN A 18 -15.00 -23.40 2.57
CA GLN A 18 -14.51 -24.05 1.35
C GLN A 18 -12.99 -23.98 1.19
N PHE A 19 -12.34 -22.90 1.64
CA PHE A 19 -10.90 -22.69 1.43
C PHE A 19 -10.08 -22.60 2.73
N MET A 20 -10.68 -22.23 3.86
CA MET A 20 -9.96 -22.11 5.15
C MET A 20 -10.20 -23.29 6.09
N GLY A 21 -10.82 -24.37 5.61
CA GLY A 21 -11.00 -25.61 6.38
C GLY A 21 -12.06 -25.55 7.48
N LEU A 22 -12.90 -24.50 7.54
CA LEU A 22 -13.96 -24.37 8.56
C LEU A 22 -15.26 -25.12 8.20
N ARG A 23 -15.20 -26.15 7.36
CA ARG A 23 -16.35 -27.01 7.03
C ARG A 23 -16.85 -27.81 8.24
N LYS A 24 -15.97 -28.14 9.19
CA LYS A 24 -16.30 -28.84 10.44
C LYS A 24 -15.70 -28.09 11.63
N ILE A 25 -16.53 -27.76 12.61
CA ILE A 25 -16.11 -27.10 13.85
C ILE A 25 -16.27 -28.10 15.00
N ASN A 26 -15.18 -28.36 15.73
CA ASN A 26 -15.14 -29.35 16.81
C ASN A 26 -15.56 -28.76 18.18
N THR A 27 -16.53 -27.84 18.19
CA THR A 27 -17.08 -27.27 19.44
C THR A 27 -18.36 -27.96 19.83
N ILE A 28 -18.56 -28.15 21.13
CA ILE A 28 -19.81 -28.71 21.67
C ILE A 28 -20.90 -27.62 21.59
N GLY A 29 -21.99 -27.94 20.89
CA GLY A 29 -23.18 -27.09 20.79
C GLY A 29 -23.16 -26.05 19.66
N ILE A 30 -24.34 -25.82 19.08
CA ILE A 30 -24.55 -24.91 17.93
C ILE A 30 -24.23 -23.45 18.31
N ALA A 31 -24.56 -23.04 19.53
CA ALA A 31 -24.29 -21.70 20.01
C ALA A 31 -22.78 -21.37 20.00
N GLN A 32 -21.94 -22.34 20.37
CA GLN A 32 -20.48 -22.16 20.37
C GLN A 32 -19.91 -22.20 18.95
N ALA A 33 -20.44 -23.07 18.09
CA ALA A 33 -20.07 -23.13 16.68
C ALA A 33 -20.36 -21.79 15.96
N ASN A 34 -21.51 -21.17 16.25
CA ASN A 34 -21.87 -19.86 15.70
C ASN A 34 -20.89 -18.76 16.14
N LYS A 35 -20.53 -18.72 17.43
CA LYS A 35 -19.52 -17.77 17.93
C LYS A 35 -18.18 -17.94 17.21
N LEU A 36 -17.74 -19.18 17.02
CA LEU A 36 -16.46 -19.48 16.38
C LEU A 36 -16.49 -19.09 14.89
N MET A 37 -17.59 -19.35 14.19
CA MET A 37 -17.79 -18.90 12.80
C MET A 37 -17.69 -17.38 12.66
N HIS A 38 -18.35 -16.63 13.54
CA HIS A 38 -18.28 -15.16 13.52
C HIS A 38 -16.89 -14.65 13.88
N LEU A 39 -16.21 -15.26 14.85
CA LEU A 39 -14.83 -14.91 15.20
C LEU A 39 -13.88 -15.12 14.02
N SER A 40 -13.98 -16.25 13.33
CA SER A 40 -13.19 -16.53 12.14
C SER A 40 -13.47 -15.55 11.00
N ALA A 41 -14.72 -15.12 10.84
CA ALA A 41 -15.09 -14.10 9.86
C ALA A 41 -14.47 -12.73 10.16
N ILE A 42 -14.50 -12.31 11.43
CA ILE A 42 -13.84 -11.07 11.87
C ILE A 42 -12.32 -11.17 11.63
N ALA A 43 -11.69 -12.27 12.03
CA ALA A 43 -10.26 -12.48 11.84
C ALA A 43 -9.86 -12.47 10.34
N TYR A 44 -10.67 -13.08 9.48
CA TYR A 44 -10.45 -13.05 8.02
C TYR A 44 -10.51 -11.63 7.46
N ASN A 45 -11.50 -10.85 7.89
CA ASN A 45 -11.64 -9.45 7.50
C ASN A 45 -10.44 -8.63 7.99
N LEU A 46 -10.04 -8.78 9.26
CA LEU A 46 -8.86 -8.09 9.82
C LEU A 46 -7.59 -8.42 9.05
N LYS A 47 -7.35 -9.70 8.72
CA LYS A 47 -6.22 -10.13 7.88
C LYS A 47 -6.24 -9.46 6.49
N LYS A 48 -7.41 -9.26 5.89
CA LYS A 48 -7.58 -8.57 4.60
C LYS A 48 -7.26 -7.08 4.72
N TYR A 49 -7.69 -6.42 5.79
CA TYR A 49 -7.37 -5.01 6.08
C TYR A 49 -5.88 -4.79 6.37
N LEU A 50 -5.23 -5.69 7.11
CA LEU A 50 -3.80 -5.56 7.43
C LEU A 50 -2.89 -5.75 6.20
N LYS A 51 -3.33 -6.53 5.21
CA LYS A 51 -2.64 -6.66 3.92
C LYS A 51 -2.90 -5.49 2.97
N PHE A 52 -3.70 -4.50 3.39
CA PHE A 52 -3.89 -3.26 2.66
C PHE A 52 -2.66 -2.37 2.82
N GLU A 53 -1.55 -2.79 2.21
CA GLU A 53 -0.49 -1.86 1.82
C GLU A 53 -1.17 -0.78 0.97
N GLN A 54 -1.30 0.43 1.50
CA GLN A 54 -1.69 1.57 0.69
C GLN A 54 -0.73 1.58 -0.49
N LYS A 55 -1.20 1.20 -1.68
CA LYS A 55 -0.55 1.52 -2.95
C LYS A 55 -0.61 3.04 -3.06
N ARG A 56 0.17 3.78 -2.27
CA ARG A 56 0.48 5.17 -2.54
C ARG A 56 1.07 5.12 -3.94
N SER A 57 0.31 5.63 -4.90
CA SER A 57 0.83 5.86 -6.23
C SER A 57 2.15 6.58 -6.04
N LYS A 58 3.25 5.93 -6.43
CA LYS A 58 4.55 6.59 -6.43
C LYS A 58 4.41 7.71 -7.46
N SER A 59 4.03 8.90 -7.00
CA SER A 59 3.92 10.08 -7.86
C SER A 59 5.31 10.38 -8.37
N VAL A 60 5.56 9.99 -9.62
CA VAL A 60 6.84 10.22 -10.33
C VAL A 60 7.16 11.73 -10.37
N ALA A 61 6.13 12.59 -10.29
CA ALA A 61 6.27 14.04 -10.32
C ALA A 61 6.98 14.61 -9.07
N GLY A 62 6.65 14.14 -7.86
CA GLY A 62 7.25 14.64 -6.61
C GLY A 62 8.75 14.34 -6.50
N THR A 63 9.17 13.17 -7.00
CA THR A 63 10.58 12.74 -6.98
C THR A 63 11.45 13.50 -7.98
N ARG A 64 10.88 13.94 -9.12
CA ARG A 64 11.60 14.76 -10.11
C ARG A 64 11.91 16.16 -9.56
N ALA A 65 10.94 16.79 -8.90
CA ALA A 65 11.12 18.13 -8.32
C ALA A 65 12.24 18.15 -7.27
N LEU A 66 12.27 17.16 -6.37
CA LEU A 66 13.32 17.03 -5.36
C LEU A 66 14.72 16.79 -5.97
N LYS A 67 14.81 15.98 -7.04
CA LYS A 67 16.08 15.75 -7.75
C LYS A 67 16.60 17.01 -8.45
N VAL A 68 15.71 17.79 -9.08
CA VAL A 68 16.09 19.04 -9.75
C VAL A 68 16.54 20.07 -8.71
N LEU A 69 15.82 20.18 -7.59
CA LEU A 69 16.21 21.06 -6.48
C LEU A 69 17.59 20.69 -5.91
N ALA A 70 17.83 19.39 -5.65
CA ALA A 70 19.11 18.91 -5.14
C ALA A 70 20.28 19.18 -6.10
N LYS A 71 20.09 18.97 -7.41
CA LYS A 71 21.09 19.30 -8.43
C LYS A 71 21.40 20.80 -8.46
N ASN A 72 20.36 21.65 -8.46
CA ASN A 72 20.55 23.10 -8.49
C ASN A 72 21.26 23.64 -7.24
N ILE A 73 21.02 23.04 -6.07
CA ILE A 73 21.72 23.39 -4.82
C ILE A 73 23.20 22.98 -4.93
N LEU A 74 23.47 21.76 -5.41
CA LEU A 74 24.82 21.27 -5.63
C LEU A 74 25.60 22.15 -6.61
N ASP A 75 24.98 22.47 -7.74
CA ASP A 75 25.57 23.33 -8.77
C ASP A 75 25.80 24.76 -8.27
N ARG A 76 24.95 25.28 -7.37
CA ARG A 76 25.20 26.60 -6.72
C ARG A 76 26.38 26.55 -5.74
N LEU A 77 26.52 25.46 -4.99
CA LEU A 77 27.62 25.28 -4.04
C LEU A 77 28.97 25.10 -4.77
N PHE A 78 29.00 24.41 -5.91
CA PHE A 78 30.20 24.25 -6.74
C PHE A 78 30.44 25.43 -7.69
N GLY A 79 29.39 26.10 -8.18
CA GLY A 79 29.45 27.21 -9.14
C GLY A 79 30.00 28.52 -8.59
N CYS A 80 30.04 28.70 -7.26
CA CYS A 80 30.76 29.81 -6.63
C CYS A 80 32.28 29.77 -6.85
N ARG A 81 32.86 28.64 -7.32
CA ARG A 81 34.32 28.48 -7.44
C ARG A 81 34.90 28.85 -8.81
N VAL A 82 34.08 29.08 -9.86
CA VAL A 82 34.57 29.22 -11.26
C VAL A 82 34.35 30.62 -11.87
N LYS A 83 33.96 31.64 -11.09
CA LYS A 83 33.78 33.01 -11.66
C LYS A 83 35.04 33.88 -11.72
N HIS A 84 36.23 33.38 -11.38
CA HIS A 84 37.45 34.19 -11.42
C HIS A 84 38.55 33.58 -12.29
N ARG A 85 38.38 33.64 -13.62
CA ARG A 85 39.49 33.85 -14.58
C ARG A 85 38.96 33.92 -16.01
N LYS A 86 38.73 35.14 -16.49
CA LYS A 86 38.99 35.54 -17.89
C LYS A 86 39.22 37.06 -17.87
N MET A 87 40.47 37.47 -17.68
CA MET A 87 40.93 38.76 -18.19
C MET A 87 41.46 38.52 -19.60
N PRO A 88 40.99 39.25 -20.62
CA PRO A 88 41.56 39.17 -21.95
C PRO A 88 42.91 39.91 -21.96
N LEU A 89 43.98 39.22 -22.34
CA LEU A 89 45.25 39.87 -22.68
C LEU A 89 45.09 40.41 -24.10
N HIS A 90 45.04 41.73 -24.20
CA HIS A 90 45.06 42.48 -25.44
C HIS A 90 46.52 42.60 -25.90
N CYS A 91 46.83 42.10 -27.09
CA CYS A 91 47.91 42.57 -27.95
C CYS A 91 47.33 42.65 -29.36
#